data_AF-R8Q4Q1-F1
#
_entry.id   AF-R8Q4Q1-F1
#
_cell.length_a   1.000
_cell.length_b   1.000
_cell.length_c   1.000
_cell.angle_alpha   90.00
_cell.angle_beta   90.00
_cell.angle_gamma   90.00
#
_symmetry.space_group_name_H-M   'P 1'
#
loop_
_entity.id
_entity.type
_entity.pdbx_description
1 polymer ?
#
loop_
_entity_poly.entity_id
_entity_poly.type
_entity_poly.pdbx_seq_one_letter_code
_entity_poly.pdbx_strand_id
1 'polypeptide(L)' 'MLSSEAQKFLLDMRLFLTAKSVKESDMESFLEDAELHLIEGESDGKSVEEILEARRKNMPMNL' A
#
# COMPACT_ATOMS: atom_id res chain seq x y z
N MET A 1 8.85 -7.31 -10.02
CA MET A 1 7.45 -7.76 -10.20
C MET A 1 6.91 -8.01 -8.81
N LEU A 2 5.78 -7.41 -8.47
CA LEU A 2 5.19 -7.58 -7.14
C LEU A 2 4.71 -9.01 -6.90
N SER A 3 4.82 -9.48 -5.66
CA SER A 3 4.25 -10.74 -5.21
C SER A 3 2.72 -10.73 -5.32
N SER A 4 2.11 -11.92 -5.28
CA SER A 4 0.65 -12.04 -5.21
C SER A 4 0.08 -11.42 -3.94
N GLU A 5 0.84 -11.38 -2.85
CA GLU A 5 0.44 -10.75 -1.59
C GLU A 5 0.37 -9.23 -1.72
N ALA A 6 1.41 -8.61 -2.31
CA ALA A 6 1.42 -7.17 -2.57
C ALA A 6 0.32 -6.74 -3.55
N GLN A 7 0.09 -7.52 -4.60
CA GLN A 7 -1.01 -7.26 -5.55
C GLN A 7 -2.39 -7.35 -4.86
N LYS A 8 -2.58 -8.35 -4.00
CA LYS A 8 -3.81 -8.49 -3.21
C LYS A 8 -3.99 -7.31 -2.26
N PHE A 9 -2.94 -6.88 -1.59
CA PHE A 9 -2.96 -5.71 -0.71
C PHE A 9 -3.41 -4.44 -1.47
N LEU A 10 -2.83 -4.15 -2.64
CA LEU A 10 -3.20 -2.99 -3.44
C LEU A 10 -4.68 -3.05 -3.88
N LEU A 11 -5.16 -4.23 -4.28
CA LEU A 11 -6.57 -4.43 -4.63
C LEU A 11 -7.50 -4.20 -3.43
N ASP A 12 -7.18 -4.77 -2.27
CA ASP A 12 -7.96 -4.61 -1.04
C ASP A 12 -8.00 -3.14 -0.60
N MET A 13 -6.88 -2.42 -0.73
CA MET A 13 -6.81 -0.98 -0.44
C MET A 13 -7.66 -0.16 -1.40
N ARG A 14 -7.62 -0.45 -2.70
CA ARG A 14 -8.49 0.21 -3.68
C ARG A 14 -9.97 0.04 -3.33
N LEU A 15 -10.38 -1.18 -3.00
CA LEU A 15 -11.76 -1.47 -2.59
C LEU A 15 -12.14 -0.71 -1.31
N PHE A 16 -11.26 -0.70 -0.31
CA PHE A 16 -11.48 0.03 0.95
C PHE A 16 -11.62 1.54 0.74
N LEU A 17 -10.70 2.16 -0.01
CA LEU A 17 -10.72 3.60 -0.29
C LEU A 17 -11.94 4.01 -1.12
N THR A 18 -12.34 3.14 -2.07
CA THR A 18 -13.59 3.32 -2.84
C THR A 18 -14.81 3.28 -1.91
N ALA A 19 -14.88 2.30 -0.99
CA ALA A 19 -15.98 2.22 -0.02
C ALA A 19 -16.03 3.42 0.93
N LYS A 20 -14.90 4.10 1.15
CA LYS A 20 -14.79 5.35 1.91
C LYS A 20 -15.07 6.60 1.09
N SER A 21 -15.42 6.47 -0.19
CA SER A 21 -15.65 7.60 -1.12
C SER A 21 -14.47 8.57 -1.19
N VAL A 22 -13.24 8.04 -1.07
CA VAL A 22 -12.02 8.81 -1.33
C VAL A 22 -12.00 9.22 -2.80
N LYS A 23 -11.57 10.44 -3.09
CA LYS A 23 -11.47 10.92 -4.47
C LYS A 23 -10.51 10.04 -5.26
N GLU A 24 -10.83 9.79 -6.52
CA GLU A 24 -10.02 8.93 -7.39
C GLU A 24 -8.56 9.39 -7.46
N SER A 25 -8.31 10.70 -7.61
CA SER A 25 -6.95 11.25 -7.63
C SER A 25 -6.15 10.99 -6.34
N ASP A 26 -6.82 11.07 -5.19
CA ASP A 26 -6.17 10.87 -3.89
C ASP A 26 -5.89 9.37 -3.67
N MET A 27 -6.78 8.50 -4.18
CA MET A 27 -6.63 7.06 -4.17
C MET A 27 -5.48 6.61 -5.09
N GLU A 28 -5.42 7.13 -6.31
CA GLU A 28 -4.35 6.84 -7.27
C GLU A 28 -2.98 7.24 -6.69
N SER A 29 -2.86 8.48 -6.18
CA SER A 29 -1.62 8.94 -5.56
C SER A 29 -1.19 8.05 -4.38
N PHE A 30 -2.12 7.62 -3.53
CA PHE A 30 -1.82 6.71 -2.43
C PHE A 30 -1.37 5.33 -2.91
N LEU A 31 -2.05 4.77 -3.91
CA LEU A 31 -1.75 3.43 -4.43
C LEU A 31 -0.43 3.39 -5.20
N GLU A 32 -0.10 4.45 -5.94
CA GLU A 32 1.20 4.60 -6.61
C GLU A 32 2.35 4.65 -5.58
N ASP A 33 2.20 5.45 -4.52
CA ASP A 33 3.18 5.50 -3.43
C ASP A 33 3.31 4.14 -2.73
N ALA A 34 2.19 3.46 -2.46
CA ALA A 34 2.21 2.14 -1.84
C ALA A 34 2.89 1.09 -2.73
N GLU A 35 2.60 1.10 -4.04
CA GLU A 35 3.22 0.23 -5.02
C GLU A 35 4.74 0.42 -5.07
N LEU A 36 5.22 1.67 -5.08
CA LEU A 36 6.65 1.96 -5.07
C LEU A 36 7.36 1.31 -3.88
N HIS A 37 6.80 1.43 -2.68
CA HIS A 37 7.42 0.86 -1.48
C HIS A 37 7.32 -0.65 -1.40
N LEU A 38 6.26 -1.24 -1.95
CA LEU A 38 6.16 -2.68 -2.09
C LEU A 38 7.24 -3.20 -3.05
N ILE A 39 7.46 -2.52 -4.17
CA ILE A 39 8.52 -2.87 -5.13
C ILE A 39 9.89 -2.79 -4.46
N GLU A 40 10.19 -1.69 -3.77
CA GLU A 40 11.47 -1.51 -3.07
C GLU A 40 11.67 -2.56 -1.97
N GLY A 41 10.68 -2.73 -1.10
CA GLY A 41 10.77 -3.63 0.04
C GLY A 41 10.84 -5.10 -0.36
N GLU A 42 10.06 -5.53 -1.34
CA GLU A 42 10.14 -6.91 -1.84
C GLU A 42 11.47 -7.16 -2.58
N SER A 43 12.02 -6.15 -3.26
CA SER A 43 13.36 -6.24 -3.87
C SER A 43 14.46 -6.38 -2.82
N ASP A 44 14.25 -5.81 -1.62
CA ASP A 44 15.12 -6.02 -0.45
C ASP A 44 14.90 -7.37 0.26
N GLY A 45 13.93 -8.18 -0.19
CA GLY A 45 13.58 -9.46 0.44
C GLY A 45 12.66 -9.34 1.65
N LYS A 46 12.02 -8.18 1.86
CA LYS A 46 11.04 -7.97 2.93
C LYS A 46 9.66 -8.48 2.53
N SER A 47 8.92 -8.98 3.51
CA SER A 47 7.50 -9.29 3.37
C SER A 47 6.64 -8.02 3.35
N VAL A 48 5.40 -8.16 2.85
CA VAL A 48 4.41 -7.06 2.87
C VAL A 48 4.18 -6.55 4.29
N GLU A 49 4.10 -7.44 5.28
CA GLU A 49 3.92 -7.07 6.69
C GLU A 49 5.06 -6.18 7.20
N GLU A 50 6.32 -6.56 6.96
CA GLU A 50 7.49 -5.77 7.37
C GLU A 50 7.51 -4.37 6.71
N ILE A 51 7.11 -4.28 5.45
CA ILE A 51 7.02 -3.01 4.70
C ILE A 51 5.95 -2.10 5.33
N LEU A 52 4.80 -2.66 5.69
CA LEU A 52 3.69 -1.92 6.32
C LEU A 52 4.01 -1.52 7.77
N GLU A 53 4.68 -2.38 8.53
CA GLU A 53 5.12 -2.06 9.89
C GLU A 53 6.14 -0.91 9.92
N ALA A 54 7.10 -0.92 8.99
CA ALA A 54 8.05 0.18 8.83
C ALA A 54 7.34 1.51 8.52
N ARG A 55 6.19 1.47 7.86
CA ARG A 55 5.35 2.64 7.57
C ARG A 55 4.50 3.11 8.74
N ARG A 56 3.86 2.21 9.50
CA ARG A 56 3.08 2.57 10.70
C ARG A 56 3.87 3.38 11.71
N LYS A 57 5.18 3.15 11.80
CA LYS A 57 6.07 3.88 12.71
C LYS A 57 6.31 5.34 12.27
N ASN A 58 6.10 5.66 11.00
CA ASN A 58 6.42 6.95 10.37
C ASN A 58 5.19 7.70 9.82
N MET A 59 4.00 7.09 9.82
CA MET A 59 2.71 7.71 9.49
C MET A 59 1.67 7.30 10.55
N PRO A 60 1.25 8.20 11.46
CA PRO A 60 0.03 7.97 12.22
C PRO A 60 -1.14 7.98 11.21
N MET A 61 -1.60 6.79 10.82
CA MET A 61 -2.80 6.60 10.02
C MET A 61 -4.01 7.06 10.85
N ASN A 62 -4.33 8.35 10.75
CA ASN A 62 -5.65 8.85 11.14
C ASN A 62 -6.64 8.44 10.05
N LEU A 63 -7.06 7.18 10.08
CA LEU A 63 -8.26 6.69 9.39
C LEU A 63 -9.52 7.03 10.19
#